data_AF-A0A2R8BZ15-F1
#
_entry.id   AF-A0A2R8BZ15-F1
#
_cell.length_a   1.000
_cell.length_b   1.000
_cell.length_c   1.000
_cell.angle_alpha   90.00
_cell.angle_beta   90.00
_cell.angle_gamma   90.00
#
_symmetry.space_group_name_H-M   'P 1'
#
loop_
_entity.id
_entity.type
_entity.pdbx_description
1 polymer ?
#
loop_
_entity_poly.entity_id
_entity_poly.type
_entity_poly.pdbx_seq_one_letter_code
_entity_poly.pdbx_strand_id
1 'polypeptide(L)'
;MAVADPLLDWARPAIAFIEANLPSDRRAYDHSFITAYQIGCEALAAFGRASEICRGAVIRENPVIPETLPRWDDVCIAVLWIAKQQGKFIYHPQTPTGAGSVGGTTADRRGSPSSPNIAAAHGSGPAHASQDVLAVLNEIGLVSGARWTADAELVHWRDQPAEWDMDIASDHRFSEAMTMAIDTVPDDIRAQIACVVSDTDEDSRAPVARATHKNAQANKGRRVSLHIGRNELDWIFFQRWRLSDGWLTEDQTANNLDIFHDALAIQMRCAVLTALYPDHPEFHV
;
A
#
# COMPACT_ATOMS: atom_id res chain seq x y z
N MET A 1 -32.08 23.14 -2.90
CA MET A 1 -31.26 22.16 -3.63
C MET A 1 -29.92 22.11 -2.91
N ALA A 2 -29.63 21.01 -2.21
CA ALA A 2 -28.33 20.84 -1.56
C ALA A 2 -27.28 20.70 -2.68
N VAL A 3 -26.27 21.57 -2.67
CA VAL A 3 -25.08 21.39 -3.48
C VAL A 3 -24.45 20.08 -3.00
N ALA A 4 -24.38 19.08 -3.87
CA ALA A 4 -23.65 17.86 -3.58
C ALA A 4 -22.21 18.28 -3.26
N ASP A 5 -21.75 17.93 -2.06
CA ASP A 5 -20.37 18.18 -1.65
C ASP A 5 -19.48 17.27 -2.49
N PRO A 6 -18.62 17.80 -3.39
CA PRO A 6 -17.82 16.99 -4.31
C PRO A 6 -16.87 16.03 -3.58
N LEU A 7 -16.55 16.28 -2.31
CA LEU A 7 -15.78 15.37 -1.46
C LEU A 7 -16.52 14.05 -1.16
N LEU A 8 -17.86 14.06 -1.18
CA LEU A 8 -18.69 12.88 -0.92
C LEU A 8 -18.90 11.97 -2.13
N ASP A 9 -18.57 12.41 -3.34
CA ASP A 9 -18.95 11.70 -4.57
C ASP A 9 -18.16 10.39 -4.74
N TRP A 10 -16.86 10.38 -4.45
CA TRP A 10 -16.03 9.16 -4.51
C TRP A 10 -16.08 8.34 -3.21
N ALA A 11 -16.29 8.99 -2.06
CA ALA A 11 -16.23 8.33 -0.75
C ALA A 11 -17.41 7.37 -0.53
N ARG A 12 -18.62 7.76 -0.93
CA ARG A 12 -19.83 6.93 -0.79
C ARG A 12 -19.70 5.56 -1.47
N PRO A 13 -19.31 5.46 -2.75
CA PRO A 13 -19.15 4.17 -3.39
C PRO A 13 -18.00 3.34 -2.83
N ALA A 14 -16.90 3.99 -2.41
CA ALA A 14 -15.82 3.29 -1.71
C ALA A 14 -16.33 2.66 -0.40
N ILE A 15 -17.04 3.43 0.44
CA ILE A 15 -17.64 2.93 1.69
C ILE A 15 -18.58 1.74 1.39
N ALA A 16 -19.50 1.90 0.45
CA ALA A 16 -20.47 0.85 0.12
C ALA A 16 -19.78 -0.42 -0.38
N PHE A 17 -18.73 -0.29 -1.19
CA PHE A 17 -17.92 -1.43 -1.63
C PHE A 17 -17.22 -2.11 -0.46
N ILE A 18 -16.56 -1.35 0.43
CA ILE A 18 -15.84 -1.93 1.57
C ILE A 18 -16.82 -2.63 2.52
N GLU A 19 -17.94 -2.00 2.90
CA GLU A 19 -18.97 -2.58 3.78
C GLU A 19 -19.53 -3.90 3.20
N ALA A 20 -19.70 -3.99 1.89
CA ALA A 20 -20.23 -5.18 1.21
C ALA A 20 -19.22 -6.32 1.05
N ASN A 21 -17.92 -6.04 1.16
CA ASN A 21 -16.85 -6.99 0.84
C ASN A 21 -15.98 -7.39 2.04
N LEU A 22 -16.15 -6.73 3.19
CA LEU A 22 -15.52 -7.19 4.43
C LEU A 22 -16.27 -8.38 5.05
N PRO A 23 -15.55 -9.38 5.58
CA PRO A 23 -16.16 -10.39 6.44
C PRO A 23 -16.86 -9.71 7.62
N SER A 24 -18.10 -10.08 7.91
CA SER A 24 -18.89 -9.46 8.97
C SER A 24 -19.74 -10.47 9.74
N ASP A 25 -19.97 -10.17 11.02
CA ASP A 25 -21.01 -10.78 11.86
C ASP A 25 -21.84 -9.67 12.51
N ARG A 26 -23.12 -9.59 12.14
CA ARG A 26 -24.23 -8.73 12.60
C ARG A 26 -23.92 -7.25 12.90
N ARG A 27 -22.96 -6.95 13.77
CA ARG A 27 -22.58 -5.62 14.24
C ARG A 27 -21.08 -5.31 14.09
N ALA A 28 -20.28 -6.23 13.57
CA ALA A 28 -18.84 -6.04 13.43
C ALA A 28 -18.30 -6.62 12.12
N TYR A 29 -17.22 -6.04 11.65
CA TYR A 29 -16.35 -6.56 10.61
C TYR A 29 -15.19 -7.31 11.29
N ASP A 30 -14.76 -8.44 10.71
CA ASP A 30 -13.60 -9.23 11.17
C ASP A 30 -12.56 -9.27 10.05
N HIS A 31 -11.38 -8.69 10.31
CA HIS A 31 -10.33 -8.70 9.30
C HIS A 31 -9.60 -10.06 9.18
N SER A 32 -9.82 -11.00 10.10
CA SER A 32 -9.22 -12.35 10.10
C SER A 32 -7.69 -12.36 9.96
N PHE A 33 -7.03 -11.29 10.41
CA PHE A 33 -5.59 -11.02 10.19
C PHE A 33 -5.15 -11.02 8.71
N ILE A 34 -6.07 -10.73 7.79
CA ILE A 34 -5.78 -10.54 6.37
C ILE A 34 -5.59 -9.04 6.13
N THR A 35 -4.43 -8.64 5.62
CA THR A 35 -4.02 -7.23 5.42
C THR A 35 -5.08 -6.42 4.67
N ALA A 36 -5.62 -6.95 3.57
CA ALA A 36 -6.66 -6.27 2.79
C ALA A 36 -7.91 -5.94 3.62
N TYR A 37 -8.33 -6.86 4.49
CA TYR A 37 -9.51 -6.64 5.33
C TYR A 37 -9.20 -5.77 6.55
N GLN A 38 -7.95 -5.77 7.03
CA GLN A 38 -7.53 -4.90 8.12
C GLN A 38 -7.56 -3.44 7.68
N ILE A 39 -6.93 -3.12 6.55
CA ILE A 39 -6.99 -1.79 5.94
C ILE A 39 -8.45 -1.40 5.61
N GLY A 40 -9.29 -2.35 5.18
CA GLY A 40 -10.72 -2.07 4.99
C GLY A 40 -11.44 -1.69 6.28
N CYS A 41 -11.13 -2.35 7.41
CA CYS A 41 -11.69 -1.99 8.72
C CYS A 41 -11.22 -0.60 9.17
N GLU A 42 -9.92 -0.30 9.00
CA GLU A 42 -9.34 1.02 9.26
C GLU A 42 -9.98 2.10 8.39
N ALA A 43 -10.20 1.82 7.10
CA ALA A 43 -10.90 2.73 6.18
C ALA A 43 -12.32 3.05 6.68
N LEU A 44 -13.09 2.05 7.12
CA LEU A 44 -14.43 2.29 7.68
C LEU A 44 -14.38 3.07 8.99
N ALA A 45 -13.35 2.89 9.81
CA ALA A 45 -13.15 3.69 11.01
C ALA A 45 -12.83 5.15 10.64
N ALA A 46 -11.93 5.36 9.67
CA ALA A 46 -11.56 6.67 9.15
C ALA A 46 -12.76 7.40 8.51
N PHE A 47 -13.63 6.70 7.80
CA PHE A 47 -14.89 7.25 7.29
C PHE A 47 -15.96 7.50 8.37
N GLY A 48 -15.68 7.21 9.64
CA GLY A 48 -16.61 7.37 10.76
C GLY A 48 -17.80 6.40 10.73
N ARG A 49 -17.68 5.30 9.98
CA ARG A 49 -18.69 4.23 9.84
C ARG A 49 -18.59 3.20 10.94
N ALA A 50 -17.37 2.93 11.40
CA ALA A 50 -17.07 1.95 12.42
C ALA A 50 -16.09 2.51 13.46
N SER A 51 -15.85 1.74 14.53
CA SER A 51 -14.75 1.98 15.47
C SER A 51 -13.85 0.76 15.46
N GLU A 52 -12.55 0.99 15.26
CA GLU A 52 -11.56 -0.08 15.23
C GLU A 52 -11.50 -0.83 16.57
N ILE A 53 -11.30 -2.14 16.47
CA ILE A 53 -11.05 -3.05 17.58
C ILE A 53 -9.89 -3.97 17.21
N CYS A 54 -9.29 -4.66 18.17
CA CYS A 54 -8.10 -5.50 17.94
C CYS A 54 -8.23 -6.59 16.85
N ARG A 55 -9.45 -6.89 16.39
CA ARG A 55 -9.73 -7.90 15.37
C ARG A 55 -10.77 -7.42 14.35
N GLY A 56 -10.76 -6.15 13.98
CA GLY A 56 -11.69 -5.60 12.98
C GLY A 56 -12.26 -4.26 13.37
N ALA A 57 -13.55 -4.05 13.09
CA ALA A 57 -14.23 -2.82 13.45
C ALA A 57 -15.69 -3.06 13.80
N VAL A 58 -16.19 -2.35 14.82
CA VAL A 58 -17.60 -2.41 15.24
C VAL A 58 -18.37 -1.28 14.56
N ILE A 59 -19.50 -1.62 13.94
CA ILE A 59 -20.36 -0.65 13.25
C ILE A 59 -20.88 0.38 14.27
N ARG A 60 -20.79 1.67 13.93
CA ARG A 60 -21.34 2.75 14.77
C ARG A 60 -22.85 2.82 14.59
N GLU A 61 -23.58 2.94 15.70
CA GLU A 61 -25.05 3.12 15.67
C GLU A 61 -25.44 4.47 15.02
N ASN A 62 -24.61 5.50 15.20
CA ASN A 62 -24.77 6.81 14.59
C ASN A 62 -23.51 7.15 13.78
N PRO A 63 -23.38 6.63 12.54
CA PRO A 63 -22.22 6.92 11.71
C PRO A 63 -22.25 8.39 11.29
N VAL A 64 -21.13 9.08 11.48
CA VAL A 64 -20.93 10.49 11.13
C VAL A 64 -19.73 10.56 10.21
N ILE A 65 -19.95 11.11 9.02
CA ILE A 65 -18.85 11.34 8.08
C ILE A 65 -17.97 12.44 8.69
N PRO A 66 -16.65 12.21 8.83
CA PRO A 66 -15.74 13.21 9.39
C PRO A 66 -15.66 14.44 8.48
N GLU A 67 -15.27 15.57 9.07
CA GLU A 67 -15.01 16.81 8.32
C GLU A 67 -13.89 16.62 7.29
N THR A 68 -12.87 15.85 7.66
CA THR A 68 -11.78 15.47 6.77
C THR A 68 -11.87 13.99 6.45
N LEU A 69 -11.92 13.68 5.15
CA LEU A 69 -11.98 12.30 4.68
C LEU A 69 -10.59 11.67 4.67
N PRO A 70 -10.50 10.33 4.76
CA PRO A 70 -9.26 9.64 4.49
C PRO A 70 -8.76 9.96 3.08
N ARG A 71 -7.44 9.89 2.90
CA ARG A 71 -6.82 10.16 1.61
C ARG A 71 -7.37 9.24 0.52
N TRP A 72 -7.67 9.84 -0.64
CA TRP A 72 -8.25 9.12 -1.77
C TRP A 72 -7.37 7.95 -2.23
N ASP A 73 -6.05 8.16 -2.35
CA ASP A 73 -5.11 7.16 -2.83
C ASP A 73 -4.98 5.97 -1.85
N ASP A 74 -5.00 6.22 -0.54
CA ASP A 74 -5.04 5.15 0.47
C ASP A 74 -6.31 4.30 0.35
N VAL A 75 -7.47 4.93 0.14
CA VAL A 75 -8.75 4.22 -0.04
C VAL A 75 -8.76 3.43 -1.36
N CYS A 76 -8.17 3.97 -2.43
CA CYS A 76 -8.00 3.25 -3.68
C CYS A 76 -7.19 1.95 -3.49
N ILE A 77 -6.11 1.98 -2.71
CA ILE A 77 -5.35 0.77 -2.35
C ILE A 77 -6.23 -0.22 -1.58
N ALA A 78 -6.99 0.25 -0.57
CA ALA A 78 -7.90 -0.59 0.18
C ALA A 78 -8.91 -1.32 -0.73
N VAL A 79 -9.54 -0.59 -1.66
CA VAL A 79 -10.50 -1.14 -2.64
C VAL A 79 -9.84 -2.20 -3.53
N LEU A 80 -8.67 -1.90 -4.11
CA LEU A 80 -7.95 -2.83 -4.97
C LEU A 80 -7.55 -4.11 -4.21
N TRP A 81 -7.04 -3.98 -2.98
CA TRP A 81 -6.60 -5.11 -2.18
C TRP A 81 -7.74 -6.00 -1.75
N ILE A 82 -8.88 -5.43 -1.34
CA ILE A 82 -10.09 -6.20 -1.02
C ILE A 82 -10.57 -6.94 -2.27
N ALA A 83 -10.62 -6.27 -3.43
CA ALA A 83 -11.04 -6.89 -4.68
C ALA A 83 -10.12 -8.05 -5.12
N LYS A 84 -8.79 -7.88 -4.99
CA LYS A 84 -7.78 -8.93 -5.22
C LYS A 84 -7.97 -10.09 -4.25
N GLN A 85 -8.15 -9.81 -2.96
CA GLN A 85 -8.33 -10.80 -1.90
C GLN A 85 -9.57 -11.68 -2.13
N GLN A 86 -10.62 -11.12 -2.73
CA GLN A 86 -11.82 -11.86 -3.10
C GLN A 86 -11.75 -12.55 -4.47
N GLY A 87 -10.65 -12.40 -5.22
CA GLY A 87 -10.52 -12.92 -6.58
C GLY A 87 -11.45 -12.24 -7.59
N LYS A 88 -11.94 -11.04 -7.28
CA LYS A 88 -12.80 -10.22 -8.16
C LYS A 88 -12.01 -9.28 -9.07
N PHE A 89 -10.71 -9.16 -8.83
CA PHE A 89 -9.82 -8.29 -9.57
C PHE A 89 -8.48 -8.99 -9.81
N ILE A 90 -7.96 -8.90 -11.03
CA ILE A 90 -6.73 -9.57 -11.47
C ILE A 90 -5.97 -8.64 -12.42
N TYR A 91 -4.68 -8.42 -12.17
CA TYR A 91 -3.79 -7.76 -13.14
C TYR A 91 -3.38 -8.74 -14.23
N HIS A 92 -3.26 -8.23 -15.45
CA HIS A 92 -2.77 -9.02 -16.58
C HIS A 92 -1.38 -8.57 -16.99
N PRO A 93 -0.52 -9.51 -17.43
CA PRO A 93 0.76 -9.16 -18.02
C PRO A 93 0.58 -8.19 -19.18
N GLN A 94 1.49 -7.23 -19.29
CA GLN A 94 1.57 -6.41 -20.50
C GLN A 94 1.95 -7.34 -21.66
N THR A 95 1.01 -7.59 -22.57
CA THR A 95 1.35 -8.26 -23.82
C THR A 95 2.34 -7.36 -24.57
N PRO A 96 3.55 -7.82 -24.92
CA PRO A 96 4.47 -7.02 -25.70
C PRO A 96 3.77 -6.61 -26.99
N THR A 97 3.65 -5.30 -27.20
CA THR A 97 3.14 -4.72 -28.44
C THR A 97 4.00 -5.24 -29.59
N GLY A 98 3.53 -6.25 -30.31
CA GLY A 98 4.18 -6.75 -31.53
C GLY A 98 4.50 -8.24 -31.63
N ALA A 99 4.19 -9.08 -30.64
CA ALA A 99 4.34 -10.53 -30.83
C ALA A 99 3.01 -11.14 -31.33
N GLY A 100 2.92 -11.38 -32.64
CA GLY A 100 1.85 -12.17 -33.23
C GLY A 100 1.71 -13.50 -32.47
N SER A 101 0.46 -13.83 -32.13
CA SER A 101 0.07 -15.11 -31.54
C SER A 101 0.64 -16.27 -32.35
N VAL A 102 1.76 -16.84 -31.90
CA VAL A 102 2.23 -18.15 -32.33
C VAL A 102 1.87 -19.13 -31.21
N GLY A 103 1.08 -20.13 -31.59
CA GLY A 103 0.36 -21.02 -30.69
C GLY A 103 1.23 -21.76 -29.69
N GLY A 104 0.65 -21.98 -28.51
CA GLY A 104 1.15 -22.86 -27.47
C GLY A 104 -0.02 -23.49 -26.74
N THR A 105 -0.55 -24.58 -27.30
CA THR A 105 -1.54 -25.45 -26.68
C THR A 105 -0.96 -26.10 -25.43
N THR A 106 -1.37 -25.63 -24.25
CA THR A 106 -1.56 -26.49 -23.08
C THR A 106 -2.87 -26.08 -22.42
N ALA A 107 -3.90 -26.90 -22.65
CA ALA A 107 -5.17 -26.79 -21.96
C ALA A 107 -4.96 -27.26 -20.52
N ASP A 108 -4.62 -26.33 -19.63
CA ASP A 108 -4.77 -26.56 -18.20
C ASP A 108 -6.22 -26.24 -17.82
N ARG A 109 -6.91 -27.20 -17.19
CA ARG A 109 -8.33 -27.12 -16.80
C ARG A 109 -8.53 -26.28 -15.54
N ARG A 110 -7.96 -25.07 -15.50
CA ARG A 110 -8.50 -23.96 -14.72
C ARG A 110 -9.07 -22.99 -15.73
N GLY A 111 -10.30 -22.51 -15.50
CA GLY A 111 -11.01 -21.66 -16.46
C GLY A 111 -10.09 -20.63 -17.08
N SER A 112 -10.17 -20.45 -18.41
CA SER A 112 -9.35 -19.49 -19.14
C SER A 112 -9.29 -18.17 -18.36
N PRO A 113 -8.11 -17.56 -18.16
CA PRO A 113 -8.01 -16.27 -17.49
C PRO A 113 -8.99 -15.32 -18.14
N SER A 114 -9.87 -14.71 -17.34
CA SER A 114 -10.87 -13.78 -17.86
C SER A 114 -10.14 -12.70 -18.66
N SER A 115 -10.55 -12.48 -19.91
CA SER A 115 -9.90 -11.46 -20.74
C SER A 115 -9.95 -10.09 -20.06
N PRO A 116 -8.91 -9.26 -20.19
CA PRO A 116 -8.88 -7.94 -19.55
C PRO A 116 -10.06 -7.08 -20.03
N ASN A 117 -10.76 -6.46 -19.09
CA ASN A 117 -11.83 -5.49 -19.36
C ASN A 117 -11.47 -4.06 -18.92
N ILE A 118 -10.26 -3.87 -18.41
CA ILE A 118 -9.61 -2.58 -18.19
C ILE A 118 -8.34 -2.57 -19.03
N ALA A 119 -8.26 -1.68 -20.01
CA ALA A 119 -7.12 -1.57 -20.90
C ALA A 119 -6.00 -0.71 -20.29
N ALA A 120 -4.77 -1.05 -20.66
CA ALA A 120 -3.56 -0.33 -20.26
C ALA A 120 -3.61 1.16 -20.69
N ALA A 121 -3.15 2.04 -19.82
CA ALA A 121 -3.04 3.49 -20.03
C ALA A 121 -2.14 4.11 -18.95
N HIS A 122 -1.51 5.26 -19.25
CA HIS A 122 -0.74 6.06 -18.29
C HIS A 122 0.28 5.24 -17.48
N GLY A 123 1.09 4.40 -18.15
CA GLY A 123 2.07 3.53 -17.48
C GLY A 123 1.49 2.33 -16.73
N SER A 124 0.17 2.25 -16.57
CA SER A 124 -0.54 1.12 -15.93
C SER A 124 -0.89 0.04 -16.97
N GLY A 125 -0.62 -1.22 -16.63
CA GLY A 125 -0.90 -2.37 -17.51
C GLY A 125 -2.38 -2.78 -17.55
N PRO A 126 -2.75 -3.81 -18.33
CA PRO A 126 -4.14 -4.25 -18.42
C PRO A 126 -4.61 -4.99 -17.15
N ALA A 127 -5.92 -5.00 -16.89
CA ALA A 127 -6.51 -5.73 -15.77
C ALA A 127 -7.91 -6.26 -16.11
N HIS A 128 -8.38 -7.19 -15.27
CA HIS A 128 -9.74 -7.69 -15.27
C HIS A 128 -10.40 -7.41 -13.92
N ALA A 129 -11.63 -6.90 -13.95
CA ALA A 129 -12.46 -6.66 -12.78
C ALA A 129 -13.86 -7.25 -12.99
N SER A 130 -14.46 -7.83 -11.95
CA SER A 130 -15.89 -8.14 -11.94
C SER A 130 -16.72 -6.86 -12.09
N GLN A 131 -18.00 -6.98 -12.46
CA GLN A 131 -18.84 -5.80 -12.74
C GLN A 131 -19.01 -4.86 -11.54
N ASP A 132 -19.15 -5.41 -10.33
CA ASP A 132 -19.23 -4.63 -9.08
C ASP A 132 -17.92 -3.90 -8.76
N VAL A 133 -16.77 -4.55 -8.98
CA VAL A 133 -15.46 -3.91 -8.83
C VAL A 133 -15.28 -2.82 -9.89
N LEU A 134 -15.58 -3.12 -11.16
CA LEU A 134 -15.46 -2.15 -12.23
C LEU A 134 -16.32 -0.91 -11.97
N ALA A 135 -17.54 -1.08 -11.44
CA ALA A 135 -18.42 0.03 -11.07
C ALA A 135 -17.76 0.93 -10.02
N VAL A 136 -17.28 0.39 -8.90
CA VAL A 136 -16.60 1.21 -7.87
C VAL A 136 -15.32 1.85 -8.42
N LEU A 137 -14.52 1.14 -9.23
CA LEU A 137 -13.30 1.70 -9.82
C LEU A 137 -13.60 2.90 -10.74
N ASN A 138 -14.74 2.90 -11.45
CA ASN A 138 -15.17 4.06 -12.23
C ASN A 138 -15.62 5.21 -11.33
N GLU A 139 -16.42 4.92 -10.30
CA GLU A 139 -16.98 5.94 -9.42
C GLU A 139 -15.94 6.61 -8.52
N ILE A 140 -14.88 5.90 -8.13
CA ILE A 140 -13.73 6.48 -7.41
C ILE A 140 -12.70 7.11 -8.35
N GLY A 141 -12.90 7.05 -9.67
CA GLY A 141 -12.05 7.72 -10.66
C GLY A 141 -10.74 6.99 -11.04
N LEU A 142 -10.57 5.72 -10.66
CA LEU A 142 -9.42 4.92 -11.13
C LEU A 142 -9.57 4.47 -12.59
N VAL A 143 -10.81 4.25 -13.03
CA VAL A 143 -11.12 3.80 -14.39
C VAL A 143 -12.05 4.79 -15.09
N SER A 144 -11.80 5.05 -16.36
CA SER A 144 -12.72 5.78 -17.23
C SER A 144 -12.68 5.21 -18.64
N GLY A 145 -13.86 4.97 -19.23
CA GLY A 145 -13.95 4.42 -20.59
C GLY A 145 -13.23 3.06 -20.74
N ALA A 146 -13.31 2.20 -19.72
CA ALA A 146 -12.64 0.90 -19.65
C ALA A 146 -11.10 0.98 -19.75
N ARG A 147 -10.50 2.07 -19.26
CA ARG A 147 -9.06 2.30 -19.20
C ARG A 147 -8.68 2.91 -17.85
N TRP A 148 -7.45 2.68 -17.42
CA TRP A 148 -6.90 3.40 -16.27
C TRP A 148 -6.84 4.91 -16.54
N THR A 149 -7.12 5.70 -15.51
CA THR A 149 -6.96 7.16 -15.55
C THR A 149 -5.50 7.55 -15.28
N ALA A 150 -5.17 8.83 -15.44
CA ALA A 150 -3.85 9.34 -15.08
C ALA A 150 -3.60 9.25 -13.56
N ASP A 151 -4.62 9.55 -12.76
CA ASP A 151 -4.53 9.49 -11.29
C ASP A 151 -4.30 8.06 -10.77
N ALA A 152 -4.78 7.05 -11.51
CA ALA A 152 -4.55 5.65 -11.19
C ALA A 152 -3.06 5.25 -11.28
N GLU A 153 -2.25 5.94 -12.09
CA GLU A 153 -0.81 5.64 -12.22
C GLU A 153 -0.13 5.66 -10.84
N LEU A 154 -0.34 6.73 -10.06
CA LEU A 154 0.31 6.90 -8.76
C LEU A 154 -0.19 5.91 -7.71
N VAL A 155 -1.45 5.46 -7.82
CA VAL A 155 -1.96 4.37 -6.98
C VAL A 155 -1.26 3.06 -7.34
N HIS A 156 -1.06 2.77 -8.63
CA HIS A 156 -0.34 1.57 -9.04
C HIS A 156 1.16 1.62 -8.74
N TRP A 157 1.77 2.81 -8.64
CA TRP A 157 3.13 2.95 -8.12
C TRP A 157 3.26 2.46 -6.68
N ARG A 158 2.17 2.50 -5.89
CA ARG A 158 2.11 2.01 -4.51
C ARG A 158 1.77 0.52 -4.42
N ASP A 159 0.88 0.02 -5.29
CA ASP A 159 0.51 -1.42 -5.33
C ASP A 159 1.56 -2.30 -6.04
N GLN A 160 2.22 -1.77 -7.07
CA GLN A 160 3.22 -2.41 -7.94
C GLN A 160 2.90 -3.86 -8.32
N PRO A 161 1.93 -4.06 -9.22
CA PRO A 161 1.58 -5.40 -9.69
C PRO A 161 2.78 -6.11 -10.31
N ALA A 162 3.09 -7.32 -9.81
CA ALA A 162 4.19 -8.12 -10.32
C ALA A 162 4.03 -8.46 -11.81
N GLU A 163 2.80 -8.52 -12.31
CA GLU A 163 2.47 -8.76 -13.71
C GLU A 163 2.96 -7.65 -14.65
N TRP A 164 3.24 -6.46 -14.13
CA TRP A 164 3.60 -5.30 -14.95
C TRP A 164 5.09 -4.98 -14.95
N ASP A 165 5.89 -5.63 -14.09
CA ASP A 165 7.35 -5.43 -14.00
C ASP A 165 7.75 -3.94 -13.98
N MET A 166 7.11 -3.18 -13.08
CA MET A 166 7.25 -1.72 -13.03
C MET A 166 8.64 -1.31 -12.53
N ASP A 167 9.39 -0.58 -13.34
CA ASP A 167 10.68 0.02 -12.96
C ASP A 167 10.50 1.47 -12.51
N ILE A 168 10.01 1.64 -11.27
CA ILE A 168 9.77 2.96 -10.68
C ILE A 168 11.07 3.71 -10.40
N ALA A 169 12.12 2.98 -10.02
CA ALA A 169 13.42 3.56 -9.66
C ALA A 169 14.08 4.31 -10.83
N SER A 170 13.82 3.91 -12.07
CA SER A 170 14.31 4.59 -13.28
C SER A 170 13.49 5.82 -13.68
N ASP A 171 12.33 6.09 -13.07
CA ASP A 171 11.53 7.27 -13.39
C ASP A 171 12.11 8.54 -12.73
N HIS A 172 12.24 9.61 -13.51
CA HIS A 172 12.72 10.91 -13.03
C HIS A 172 11.90 11.47 -11.86
N ARG A 173 10.57 11.24 -11.83
CA ARG A 173 9.70 11.70 -10.74
C ARG A 173 10.08 11.04 -9.42
N PHE A 174 10.47 9.76 -9.45
CA PHE A 174 10.96 9.06 -8.27
C PHE A 174 12.30 9.63 -7.81
N SER A 175 13.22 9.86 -8.75
CA SER A 175 14.53 10.43 -8.46
C SER A 175 14.44 11.84 -7.86
N GLU A 176 13.56 12.70 -8.40
CA GLU A 176 13.30 14.04 -7.87
C GLU A 176 12.70 13.98 -6.46
N ALA A 177 11.73 13.09 -6.25
CA ALA A 177 11.12 12.88 -4.94
C ALA A 177 12.12 12.34 -3.90
N MET A 178 13.07 11.49 -4.32
CA MET A 178 14.15 11.00 -3.47
C MET A 178 15.08 12.13 -3.03
N THR A 179 15.55 12.96 -3.97
CA THR A 179 16.37 14.13 -3.64
C THR A 179 15.65 15.05 -2.67
N MET A 180 14.37 15.36 -2.95
CA MET A 180 13.56 16.18 -2.07
C MET A 180 13.38 15.54 -0.68
N ALA A 181 13.12 14.23 -0.61
CA ALA A 181 12.98 13.52 0.66
C ALA A 181 14.25 13.62 1.50
N ILE A 182 15.44 13.47 0.90
CA ILE A 182 16.74 13.58 1.58
C ILE A 182 16.98 15.01 2.08
N ASP A 183 16.73 16.00 1.23
CA ASP A 183 17.03 17.41 1.52
C ASP A 183 16.09 18.01 2.57
N THR A 184 14.88 17.46 2.70
CA THR A 184 13.81 18.02 3.53
C THR A 184 13.39 17.15 4.71
N VAL A 185 14.17 16.10 5.07
CA VAL A 185 13.84 15.24 6.22
C VAL A 185 13.66 16.11 7.49
N PRO A 186 12.46 16.13 8.10
CA PRO A 186 12.21 16.83 9.35
C PRO A 186 13.07 16.31 10.50
N ASP A 187 13.40 17.18 11.45
CA ASP A 187 14.31 16.84 12.57
C ASP A 187 13.77 15.71 13.46
N ASP A 188 12.46 15.68 13.70
CA ASP A 188 11.78 14.62 14.45
C ASP A 188 11.91 13.27 13.74
N ILE A 189 11.70 13.24 12.42
CA ILE A 189 11.83 12.04 11.60
C ILE A 189 13.30 11.59 11.52
N ARG A 190 14.23 12.53 11.34
CA ARG A 190 15.66 12.26 11.36
C ARG A 190 16.10 11.62 12.67
N ALA A 191 15.59 12.13 13.79
CA ALA A 191 15.88 11.59 15.11
C ALA A 191 15.30 10.17 15.28
N GLN A 192 14.08 9.91 14.81
CA GLN A 192 13.47 8.57 14.84
C GLN A 192 14.29 7.57 14.01
N ILE A 193 14.65 7.91 12.77
CA ILE A 193 15.49 7.06 11.91
C ILE A 193 16.85 6.77 12.58
N ALA A 194 17.50 7.80 13.13
CA ALA A 194 18.78 7.64 13.81
C ALA A 194 18.68 6.74 15.06
N CYS A 195 17.57 6.82 15.81
CA CYS A 195 17.30 5.95 16.95
C CYS A 195 17.26 4.48 16.51
N VAL A 196 16.42 4.16 15.51
CA VAL A 196 16.26 2.79 15.02
C VAL A 196 17.57 2.20 14.50
N VAL A 197 18.33 2.98 13.73
CA VAL A 197 19.64 2.56 13.22
C VAL A 197 20.62 2.31 14.37
N SER A 198 20.67 3.20 15.36
CA SER A 198 21.61 3.10 16.49
C SER A 198 21.28 1.92 17.41
N ASP A 199 20.01 1.72 17.76
CA ASP A 199 19.55 0.63 18.63
C ASP A 199 19.87 -0.74 18.01
N THR A 200 19.69 -0.85 16.69
CA THR A 200 20.02 -2.06 15.94
C THR A 200 21.54 -2.30 15.87
N ASP A 201 22.33 -1.24 15.84
CA ASP A 201 23.79 -1.28 15.83
C ASP A 201 24.36 -1.75 17.18
N GLU A 202 23.80 -1.25 18.28
CA GLU A 202 24.15 -1.67 19.64
C GLU A 202 23.84 -3.16 19.86
N ASP A 203 22.66 -3.61 19.44
CA ASP A 203 22.27 -5.02 19.46
C ASP A 203 23.20 -5.90 18.60
N SER A 204 23.71 -5.35 17.50
CA SER A 204 24.61 -6.05 16.58
C SER A 204 26.05 -6.17 17.08
N ARG A 205 26.50 -5.27 17.98
CA ARG A 205 27.88 -5.24 18.53
C ARG A 205 28.07 -6.06 19.82
N ALA A 206 27.02 -6.67 20.36
CA ALA A 206 27.14 -7.55 21.52
C ALA A 206 28.10 -8.73 21.24
N PRO A 207 29.09 -9.02 22.12
CA PRO A 207 30.17 -9.93 21.81
C PRO A 207 29.71 -11.38 21.61
N VAL A 208 29.90 -11.89 20.40
CA VAL A 208 29.69 -13.30 20.04
C VAL A 208 30.86 -14.13 20.59
N ALA A 209 30.70 -14.73 21.76
CA ALA A 209 31.68 -15.68 22.29
C ALA A 209 31.79 -16.94 21.40
N ARG A 210 32.92 -17.66 21.48
CA ARG A 210 33.27 -18.78 20.57
C ARG A 210 32.21 -19.89 20.47
N ALA A 211 32.10 -20.43 19.24
CA ALA A 211 31.15 -21.43 18.72
C ALA A 211 30.56 -22.42 19.75
N THR A 212 29.34 -22.11 20.21
CA THR A 212 28.43 -23.02 20.92
C THR A 212 26.99 -22.75 20.45
N HIS A 213 26.00 -23.53 20.91
CA HIS A 213 24.56 -23.26 20.67
C HIS A 213 24.14 -21.80 20.93
N LYS A 214 24.89 -21.07 21.77
CA LYS A 214 24.71 -19.63 22.02
C LYS A 214 24.91 -18.76 20.77
N ASN A 215 25.71 -19.19 19.78
CA ASN A 215 25.97 -18.41 18.56
C ASN A 215 24.83 -18.50 17.56
N ALA A 216 24.16 -19.65 17.48
CA ALA A 216 22.94 -19.80 16.68
C ALA A 216 21.82 -18.92 17.26
N GLN A 217 21.74 -18.82 18.60
CA GLN A 217 20.76 -18.00 19.29
C GLN A 217 21.08 -16.50 19.20
N ALA A 218 22.36 -16.10 19.28
CA ALA A 218 22.81 -14.72 19.05
C ALA A 218 22.59 -14.28 17.59
N ASN A 219 22.90 -15.11 16.61
CA ASN A 219 22.59 -14.82 15.21
C ASN A 219 21.08 -14.73 14.94
N LYS A 220 20.28 -15.57 15.63
CA LYS A 220 18.82 -15.46 15.58
C LYS A 220 18.34 -14.14 16.19
N GLY A 221 18.87 -13.75 17.34
CA GLY A 221 18.58 -12.46 17.99
C GLY A 221 18.90 -11.28 17.09
N ARG A 222 20.10 -11.25 16.50
CA ARG A 222 20.51 -10.22 15.53
C ARG A 222 19.59 -10.15 14.32
N ARG A 223 19.21 -11.29 13.73
CA ARG A 223 18.27 -11.31 12.60
C ARG A 223 16.89 -10.80 12.97
N VAL A 224 16.45 -11.04 14.20
CA VAL A 224 15.17 -10.52 14.72
C VAL A 224 15.26 -9.02 14.95
N SER A 225 16.32 -8.51 15.58
CA SER A 225 16.54 -7.07 15.79
C SER A 225 16.59 -6.30 14.45
N LEU A 226 17.36 -6.79 13.47
CA LEU A 226 17.39 -6.22 12.12
C LEU A 226 16.03 -6.22 11.43
N HIS A 227 15.23 -7.27 11.61
CA HIS A 227 13.89 -7.33 11.04
C HIS A 227 12.95 -6.32 11.69
N ILE A 228 13.03 -6.17 13.02
CA ILE A 228 12.26 -5.17 13.77
C ILE A 228 12.65 -3.76 13.32
N GLY A 229 13.94 -3.44 13.28
CA GLY A 229 14.42 -2.11 12.86
C GLY A 229 14.02 -1.78 11.41
N ARG A 230 14.07 -2.74 10.49
CA ARG A 230 13.55 -2.54 9.12
C ARG A 230 12.06 -2.24 9.11
N ASN A 231 11.27 -3.02 9.86
CA ASN A 231 9.82 -2.81 9.93
C ASN A 231 9.50 -1.45 10.54
N GLU A 232 10.23 -1.01 11.57
CA GLU A 232 10.07 0.32 12.16
C GLU A 232 10.40 1.44 11.18
N LEU A 233 11.45 1.27 10.37
CA LEU A 233 11.77 2.22 9.29
C LEU A 233 10.70 2.22 8.20
N ASP A 234 10.19 1.05 7.80
CA ASP A 234 9.07 0.95 6.85
C ASP A 234 7.86 1.74 7.36
N TRP A 235 7.54 1.59 8.65
CA TRP A 235 6.44 2.30 9.31
C TRP A 235 6.57 3.82 9.27
N ILE A 236 7.77 4.35 9.51
CA ILE A 236 8.03 5.79 9.39
C ILE A 236 7.67 6.28 7.99
N PHE A 237 8.05 5.56 6.94
CA PHE A 237 7.75 5.97 5.56
C PHE A 237 6.27 5.75 5.19
N PHE A 238 5.64 4.66 5.65
CA PHE A 238 4.20 4.42 5.44
C PHE A 238 3.33 5.53 6.02
N GLN A 239 3.72 6.07 7.17
CA GLN A 239 2.93 7.09 7.85
C GLN A 239 3.30 8.50 7.42
N ARG A 240 4.60 8.78 7.25
CA ARG A 240 5.11 10.15 7.17
C ARG A 240 5.50 10.59 5.77
N TRP A 241 5.46 9.74 4.75
CA TRP A 241 5.92 10.11 3.41
C TRP A 241 4.91 9.78 2.31
N ARG A 242 4.74 10.68 1.34
CA ARG A 242 3.97 10.47 0.11
C ARG A 242 4.70 11.06 -1.08
N LEU A 243 4.61 10.42 -2.25
CA LEU A 243 5.28 10.91 -3.47
C LEU A 243 4.86 12.34 -3.85
N SER A 244 3.57 12.66 -3.73
CA SER A 244 3.03 13.96 -4.12
C SER A 244 3.34 15.07 -3.10
N ASP A 245 3.50 14.72 -1.83
CA ASP A 245 3.51 15.69 -0.72
C ASP A 245 4.87 15.76 0.01
N GLY A 246 5.75 14.79 -0.22
CA GLY A 246 6.97 14.62 0.55
C GLY A 246 6.69 14.16 1.98
N TRP A 247 7.39 14.76 2.94
CA TRP A 247 7.20 14.48 4.37
C TRP A 247 5.95 15.18 4.92
N LEU A 248 5.04 14.39 5.49
CA LEU A 248 3.78 14.85 6.07
C LEU A 248 3.99 15.36 7.50
N THR A 249 3.24 16.40 7.89
CA THR A 249 3.13 16.85 9.28
C THR A 249 2.23 15.92 10.11
N GLU A 250 2.27 16.00 11.44
CA GLU A 250 1.39 15.19 12.31
C GLU A 250 -0.09 15.40 11.98
N ASP A 251 -0.50 16.65 11.73
CA ASP A 251 -1.87 16.97 11.33
C ASP A 251 -2.26 16.35 9.98
N GLN A 252 -1.31 16.30 9.03
CA GLN A 252 -1.55 15.69 7.72
C GLN A 252 -1.71 14.16 7.82
N THR A 253 -1.05 13.52 8.80
CA THR A 253 -1.16 12.07 9.01
C THR A 253 -2.47 11.62 9.62
N ALA A 254 -3.26 12.53 10.21
CA ALA A 254 -4.55 12.19 10.82
C ALA A 254 -5.57 11.58 9.83
N ASN A 255 -5.35 11.76 8.52
CA ASN A 255 -6.23 11.28 7.46
C ASN A 255 -5.62 10.12 6.65
N ASN A 256 -4.45 9.63 7.03
CA ASN A 256 -3.82 8.52 6.34
C ASN A 256 -4.44 7.20 6.82
N LEU A 257 -4.56 6.24 5.90
CA LEU A 257 -4.69 4.85 6.31
C LEU A 257 -3.28 4.27 6.46
N ASP A 258 -3.13 3.36 7.41
CA ASP A 258 -1.87 2.63 7.59
C ASP A 258 -1.77 1.57 6.47
N ILE A 259 -1.32 1.99 5.28
CA ILE A 259 -1.10 1.05 4.17
C ILE A 259 0.19 0.27 4.43
N PHE A 260 0.07 -0.82 5.19
CA PHE A 260 1.16 -1.75 5.46
C PHE A 260 1.66 -2.37 4.15
N HIS A 261 2.97 -2.42 3.93
CA HIS A 261 3.61 -2.96 2.72
C HIS A 261 3.42 -2.11 1.46
N ASP A 262 3.29 -0.80 1.59
CA ASP A 262 3.36 0.13 0.46
C ASP A 262 4.72 0.01 -0.26
N ALA A 263 4.70 -0.53 -1.48
CA ALA A 263 5.91 -0.84 -2.24
C ALA A 263 6.70 0.42 -2.61
N LEU A 264 6.01 1.55 -2.85
CA LEU A 264 6.66 2.82 -3.17
C LEU A 264 7.38 3.39 -1.97
N ALA A 265 6.74 3.36 -0.81
CA ALA A 265 7.32 3.84 0.44
C ALA A 265 8.53 2.98 0.86
N ILE A 266 8.49 1.65 0.66
CA ILE A 266 9.64 0.77 0.88
C ILE A 266 10.81 1.16 -0.03
N GLN A 267 10.55 1.38 -1.33
CA GLN A 267 11.62 1.79 -2.26
C GLN A 267 12.21 3.15 -1.89
N MET A 268 11.35 4.11 -1.51
CA MET A 268 11.81 5.42 -1.06
C MET A 268 12.67 5.30 0.20
N ARG A 269 12.24 4.49 1.18
CA ARG A 269 13.04 4.18 2.38
C ARG A 269 14.41 3.62 2.00
N CYS A 270 14.46 2.58 1.16
CA CYS A 270 15.73 1.98 0.73
C CYS A 270 16.65 3.02 0.09
N ALA A 271 16.11 3.84 -0.81
CA ALA A 271 16.87 4.86 -1.53
C ALA A 271 17.41 5.96 -0.58
N VAL A 272 16.55 6.48 0.30
CA VAL A 272 16.93 7.49 1.30
C VAL A 272 17.98 6.96 2.28
N LEU A 273 17.81 5.73 2.79
CA LEU A 273 18.78 5.14 3.72
C LEU A 273 20.10 4.77 3.05
N THR A 274 20.08 4.39 1.78
CA THR A 274 21.31 4.19 1.00
C THR A 274 22.12 5.48 0.92
N ALA A 275 21.46 6.62 0.76
CA ALA A 275 22.11 7.92 0.68
C ALA A 275 22.56 8.46 2.05
N LEU A 276 21.71 8.35 3.08
CA LEU A 276 21.97 8.92 4.41
C LEU A 276 22.83 8.03 5.32
N TYR A 277 22.72 6.71 5.17
CA TYR A 277 23.37 5.71 6.01
C TYR A 277 24.08 4.64 5.15
N PRO A 278 25.07 5.04 4.33
CA PRO A 278 25.76 4.12 3.41
C PRO A 278 26.50 2.99 4.13
N ASP A 279 26.90 3.21 5.39
CA ASP A 279 27.61 2.23 6.21
C ASP A 279 26.69 1.15 6.83
N HIS A 280 25.37 1.25 6.62
CA HIS A 280 24.36 0.31 7.14
C HIS A 280 23.59 -0.41 6.00
N PRO A 281 24.26 -1.25 5.19
CA PRO A 281 23.66 -1.93 4.04
C PRO A 281 22.52 -2.88 4.40
N GLU A 282 22.45 -3.33 5.65
CA GLU A 282 21.33 -4.06 6.19
C GLU A 282 20.01 -3.30 6.10
N PHE A 283 19.97 -1.98 5.96
CA PHE A 283 18.72 -1.24 5.79
C PHE A 283 18.44 -0.84 4.34
N HIS A 284 19.23 -1.30 3.36
CA HIS A 284 19.06 -0.90 1.95
C HIS A 284 18.17 -1.86 1.14
N VAL A 285 17.60 -2.88 1.79
CA VAL A 285 16.80 -3.95 1.16
C VAL A 285 15.38 -4.01 1.70
#